data_AF-A0A6P1P4M7-F1
#
_entry.id   AF-A0A6P1P4M7-F1
#
_cell.length_a   1.000
_cell.length_b   1.000
_cell.length_c   1.000
_cell.angle_alpha   90.00
_cell.angle_beta   90.00
_cell.angle_gamma   90.00
#
_symmetry.space_group_name_H-M   'P 1'
#
loop_
_entity.id
_entity.type
_entity.pdbx_description
1 polymer ?
#
loop_
_entity_poly.entity_id
_entity_poly.type
_entity_poly.pdbx_seq_one_letter_code
_entity_poly.pdbx_strand_id
1 'polypeptide(L)'
;MKNQARDLKNAADNFNPEHKEGPVARTIEEYTAKLPSDLFLWAALGSMAISATLKIMKKDDEALFVGQWPAPFLLLGLYNKIVKVKGHEGEKTSGSRSGSY
;
A
#
# COMPACT_ATOMS: atom_id res chain seq x y z
N MET A 1 -28.79 26.54 -35.36
CA MET A 1 -27.48 26.93 -34.78
C MET A 1 -27.35 26.68 -33.27
N LYS A 2 -28.42 26.75 -32.46
CA LYS A 2 -28.32 26.54 -30.99
C LYS A 2 -28.17 25.07 -30.55
N ASN A 3 -28.52 24.10 -31.41
CA ASN A 3 -28.48 22.68 -31.07
C ASN A 3 -27.07 22.09 -31.22
N GLN A 4 -26.36 22.47 -32.30
CA GLN A 4 -24.98 22.03 -32.55
C GLN A 4 -24.00 22.44 -31.44
N ALA A 5 -24.17 23.62 -30.85
CA ALA A 5 -23.34 24.07 -29.72
C ALA A 5 -23.63 23.28 -28.42
N ARG A 6 -24.87 22.81 -28.22
CA ARG A 6 -25.24 21.96 -27.09
C ARG A 6 -24.69 20.55 -27.28
N ASP A 7 -24.69 20.05 -28.51
CA ASP A 7 -24.16 18.73 -28.85
C ASP A 7 -22.63 18.70 -28.69
N LEU A 8 -21.94 19.78 -29.05
CA LEU A 8 -20.50 19.95 -28.81
C LEU A 8 -20.17 20.07 -27.32
N LYS A 9 -21.01 20.78 -26.53
CA LYS A 9 -20.83 20.89 -25.08
C LYS A 9 -21.08 19.54 -24.38
N ASN A 10 -22.08 18.77 -24.81
CA ASN A 10 -22.35 17.43 -24.30
C ASN A 10 -21.24 16.43 -24.69
N ALA A 11 -20.66 16.55 -25.90
CA ALA A 11 -19.52 15.73 -26.31
C ALA A 11 -18.24 16.06 -25.51
N ALA A 12 -18.03 17.33 -25.14
CA ALA A 12 -16.92 17.77 -24.30
C ALA A 12 -17.12 17.44 -22.82
N ASP A 13 -18.35 17.56 -22.28
CA ASP A 13 -18.68 17.17 -20.89
C ASP A 13 -18.60 15.63 -20.69
N ASN A 14 -18.70 14.84 -21.76
CA ASN A 14 -18.48 13.38 -21.76
C ASN A 14 -17.00 12.98 -21.95
N PHE A 15 -16.09 13.94 -22.10
CA PHE A 15 -14.64 13.71 -21.98
C PHE A 15 -14.21 13.85 -20.52
N ASN A 16 -14.92 13.19 -19.60
CA ASN A 16 -14.32 12.83 -18.33
C ASN A 16 -13.47 11.59 -18.60
N PRO A 17 -12.13 11.65 -18.56
CA PRO A 17 -11.30 10.45 -18.48
C PRO A 17 -11.46 9.87 -17.08
N GLU A 18 -12.69 9.45 -16.78
CA GLU A 18 -12.99 8.60 -15.65
C GLU A 18 -12.12 7.37 -15.83
N HIS A 19 -11.25 7.18 -14.85
CA HIS A 19 -10.10 6.30 -14.90
C HIS A 19 -10.47 4.95 -15.50
N LYS A 20 -10.00 4.69 -16.73
CA LYS A 20 -9.86 3.33 -17.25
C LYS A 20 -8.67 2.67 -16.54
N GLU A 21 -8.81 2.52 -15.24
CA GLU A 21 -8.11 1.50 -14.49
C GLU A 21 -8.58 0.17 -15.05
N GLY A 22 -7.73 -0.43 -15.90
CA GLY A 22 -8.02 -1.74 -16.47
C GLY A 22 -8.28 -2.78 -15.37
N PRO A 23 -8.86 -3.95 -15.70
CA PRO A 23 -9.11 -5.04 -14.75
C PRO A 23 -7.87 -5.44 -13.91
N VAL A 24 -6.68 -5.08 -14.40
CA VAL A 24 -5.40 -5.27 -13.73
C VAL A 24 -5.22 -4.34 -12.52
N ALA A 25 -5.70 -3.10 -12.57
CA ALA A 25 -5.56 -2.14 -11.47
C ALA A 25 -6.47 -2.48 -10.28
N ARG A 26 -7.73 -2.86 -10.53
CA ARG A 26 -8.70 -3.23 -9.47
C ARG A 26 -8.34 -4.54 -8.76
N THR A 27 -7.70 -5.48 -9.46
CA THR A 27 -7.24 -6.75 -8.86
C THR A 27 -5.92 -6.57 -8.08
N ILE A 28 -5.08 -5.61 -8.48
CA ILE A 28 -3.86 -5.24 -7.73
C ILE A 28 -4.22 -4.43 -6.48
N GLU A 29 -5.25 -3.58 -6.51
CA GLU A 29 -5.73 -2.87 -5.32
C GLU A 29 -6.26 -3.80 -4.22
N GLU A 30 -7.02 -4.84 -4.57
CA GLU A 30 -7.58 -5.76 -3.56
C GLU A 30 -6.53 -6.70 -2.93
N TYR A 31 -5.45 -7.03 -3.65
CA TYR A 31 -4.41 -7.93 -3.13
C TYR A 31 -3.17 -7.24 -2.56
N THR A 32 -2.83 -6.01 -3.00
CA THR A 32 -1.68 -5.26 -2.46
C THR A 32 -2.01 -4.57 -1.13
N ALA A 33 -3.30 -4.30 -0.87
CA ALA A 33 -3.78 -3.73 0.39
C ALA A 33 -3.62 -4.68 1.61
N LYS A 34 -3.13 -5.91 1.43
CA LYS A 34 -2.87 -6.85 2.52
C LYS A 34 -1.50 -7.52 2.44
N LEU A 35 -0.47 -6.83 1.96
CA LEU A 35 0.89 -7.22 2.36
C LEU A 35 0.93 -7.17 3.90
N PRO A 36 0.99 -8.32 4.59
CA PRO A 36 0.81 -8.35 6.03
C PRO A 36 2.04 -7.65 6.61
N SER A 37 1.84 -6.59 7.40
CA SER A 37 2.93 -5.99 8.19
C SER A 37 3.73 -7.06 8.95
N ASP A 38 3.02 -8.12 9.33
CA ASP A 38 3.51 -9.21 10.14
C ASP A 38 4.45 -10.11 9.35
N LEU A 39 4.28 -10.24 8.02
CA LEU A 39 5.21 -10.99 7.17
C LEU A 39 6.60 -10.36 7.20
N PHE A 40 6.68 -9.03 7.09
CA PHE A 40 7.94 -8.31 7.15
C PHE A 40 8.60 -8.39 8.54
N LEU A 41 7.79 -8.42 9.60
CA LEU A 41 8.29 -8.63 10.96
C LEU A 41 8.87 -10.04 11.12
N TRP A 42 8.16 -11.07 10.66
CA TRP A 42 8.64 -12.46 10.67
C TRP A 42 9.87 -12.65 9.77
N ALA A 43 9.94 -11.96 8.63
CA ALA A 43 11.12 -11.97 7.77
C ALA A 43 12.33 -11.32 8.46
N ALA A 44 12.14 -10.18 9.14
CA ALA A 44 13.20 -9.55 9.93
C ALA A 44 13.70 -10.47 11.05
N LEU A 45 12.78 -11.09 11.80
CA LEU A 45 13.09 -12.06 12.85
C LEU A 45 13.80 -13.30 12.29
N GLY A 46 13.31 -13.86 11.18
CA GLY A 46 13.92 -14.99 10.50
C GLY A 46 15.34 -14.67 10.03
N SER A 47 15.56 -13.48 9.45
CA SER A 47 16.88 -13.02 9.02
C SER A 47 17.85 -12.92 10.20
N MET A 48 17.41 -12.39 11.34
CA MET A 48 18.22 -12.33 12.56
C MET A 48 18.55 -13.74 13.09
N ALA A 49 17.58 -14.64 13.13
CA ALA A 49 17.78 -16.01 13.59
C ALA A 49 18.72 -16.82 12.67
N ILE A 50 18.56 -16.69 11.36
CA ILE A 50 19.44 -17.34 10.36
C ILE A 50 20.86 -16.78 10.48
N SER A 51 21.01 -15.45 10.58
CA SER A 51 22.31 -14.81 10.77
C SER A 51 23.01 -15.31 12.04
N ALA A 52 22.30 -15.39 13.17
CA ALA A 52 22.83 -15.93 14.41
C ALA A 52 23.25 -17.41 14.27
N THR A 53 22.44 -18.22 13.59
CA THR A 53 22.75 -19.63 13.32
C THR A 53 24.01 -19.78 12.47
N LEU A 54 24.13 -19.00 11.39
CA LEU A 54 25.32 -18.97 10.54
C LEU A 54 26.56 -18.52 11.31
N LYS A 55 26.42 -17.53 12.22
CA LYS A 55 27.50 -17.05 13.08
C LYS A 55 28.01 -18.15 14.00
N ILE A 56 27.10 -18.94 14.60
CA ILE A 56 27.45 -20.10 15.44
C ILE A 56 28.17 -21.17 14.61
N MET A 57 27.80 -21.34 13.34
CA MET A 57 28.45 -22.25 12.39
C MET A 57 29.78 -21.70 11.84
N LYS A 58 30.29 -20.56 12.33
CA LYS A 58 31.50 -19.87 11.85
C LYS A 58 31.45 -19.45 10.37
N LYS A 59 30.24 -19.24 9.84
CA LYS A 59 29.98 -18.71 8.50
C LYS A 59 29.79 -17.20 8.58
N ASP A 60 30.89 -16.50 8.89
CA ASP A 60 30.85 -15.09 9.30
C ASP A 60 30.35 -14.15 8.21
N ASP A 61 30.76 -14.37 6.96
CA ASP A 61 30.38 -13.50 5.83
C ASP A 61 28.90 -13.67 5.48
N GLU A 62 28.39 -14.90 5.46
CA GLU A 62 26.96 -15.14 5.22
C GLU A 62 26.11 -14.68 6.40
N ALA A 63 26.60 -14.84 7.63
CA ALA A 63 25.94 -14.29 8.81
C ALA A 63 25.80 -12.77 8.72
N LEU A 64 26.86 -12.06 8.33
CA LEU A 64 26.84 -10.60 8.14
C LEU A 64 25.91 -10.19 7.01
N PHE A 65 25.99 -10.87 5.86
CA PHE A 65 25.12 -10.58 4.72
C PHE A 65 23.64 -10.73 5.09
N VAL A 66 23.25 -11.83 5.72
CA VAL A 66 21.85 -12.07 6.13
C VAL A 66 21.44 -11.16 7.30
N GLY A 67 22.38 -10.81 8.18
CA GLY A 67 22.13 -9.95 9.35
C GLY A 67 21.81 -8.50 9.03
N GLN A 68 22.05 -8.03 7.80
CA GLN A 68 21.79 -6.65 7.37
C GLN A 68 20.36 -6.39 6.89
N TRP A 69 19.62 -7.45 6.53
CA TRP A 69 18.25 -7.35 6.00
C TRP A 69 17.10 -7.06 7.00
N PRO A 70 17.25 -7.18 8.34
CA PRO A 70 16.16 -6.85 9.27
C PRO A 70 15.65 -5.42 9.11
N ALA A 71 16.54 -4.43 9.02
CA ALA A 71 16.16 -3.02 8.88
C ALA A 71 15.41 -2.74 7.57
N PRO A 72 15.87 -3.21 6.38
CA PRO A 72 15.09 -3.16 5.15
C PRO A 72 13.68 -3.77 5.25
N PHE A 73 13.54 -4.97 5.82
CA PHE A 73 12.23 -5.60 5.95
C PHE A 73 11.30 -4.80 6.86
N LEU A 74 11.78 -4.33 8.02
CA LEU A 74 11.00 -3.49 8.91
C LEU A 74 10.58 -2.17 8.27
N LEU A 75 11.45 -1.55 7.46
CA LEU A 75 11.14 -0.32 6.75
C LEU A 75 10.00 -0.53 5.74
N LEU A 76 10.02 -1.63 4.98
CA LEU A 76 8.94 -1.99 4.05
C LEU A 76 7.62 -2.28 4.78
N GLY A 77 7.67 -3.03 5.89
CA GLY A 77 6.50 -3.30 6.71
C GLY A 77 5.90 -2.03 7.33
N LEU A 78 6.76 -1.13 7.81
CA LEU A 78 6.35 0.15 8.41
C LEU A 78 5.75 1.11 7.37
N TYR A 79 6.34 1.19 6.17
CA TYR A 79 5.81 2.01 5.09
C TYR A 79 4.36 1.66 4.77
N ASN A 80 4.06 0.37 4.61
CA ASN A 80 2.70 -0.13 4.36
C ASN A 80 1.73 0.19 5.49
N LYS A 81 2.21 0.25 6.74
CA LYS A 81 1.38 0.59 7.91
C LYS A 81 1.10 2.09 7.99
N ILE A 82 2.11 2.94 7.79
CA ILE A 82 1.96 4.41 7.85
C ILE A 82 1.03 4.93 6.74
N VAL A 83 1.15 4.40 5.52
CA VAL A 83 0.30 4.80 4.38
C VAL A 83 -1.17 4.46 4.64
N LYS A 84 -1.45 3.29 5.22
CA LYS A 84 -2.82 2.89 5.56
C LYS A 84 -3.40 3.68 6.71
N VAL A 85 -2.62 3.97 7.77
CA VAL A 85 -3.09 4.77 8.91
C VAL A 85 -3.54 6.17 8.47
N LYS A 86 -2.81 6.81 7.55
CA LYS A 86 -3.17 8.15 7.04
C LYS A 86 -4.48 8.20 6.22
N GLY A 87 -4.96 7.07 5.69
CA GLY A 87 -6.23 7.01 4.97
C GLY A 87 -7.47 6.94 5.88
N HIS A 88 -7.36 6.31 7.05
CA HIS A 88 -8.50 6.06 7.95
C HIS A 88 -8.90 7.28 8.80
N GLU A 89 -8.08 8.34 8.82
CA GLU A 89 -8.37 9.60 9.50
C GLU A 89 -9.23 10.55 8.65
N GLY A 90 -9.33 10.32 7.33
CA GLY A 90 -10.14 11.12 6.42
C GLY A 90 -11.63 10.78 6.42
N GLU A 91 -12.03 9.58 6.83
CA GLU A 91 -13.41 9.09 6.72
C GLU A 91 -14.25 9.30 7.99
N LYS A 92 -13.62 9.61 9.13
CA LYS A 92 -14.33 9.76 10.42
C LYS A 92 -14.87 11.17 10.71
N THR A 93 -14.84 12.08 9.74
CA THR A 93 -15.27 13.49 9.95
C THR A 93 -16.52 13.89 9.15
N SER A 94 -17.14 12.98 8.38
CA SER A 94 -18.35 13.28 7.60
C SER A 94 -19.63 12.55 8.06
N GLY A 95 -19.57 11.72 9.11
CA GLY A 95 -20.70 10.86 9.51
C GLY A 95 -21.48 11.26 10.77
N SER A 96 -21.09 12.30 11.52
CA SER A 96 -21.69 12.56 12.85
C SER A 96 -22.42 13.90 13.02
N ARG A 97 -22.96 14.48 11.94
CA ARG A 97 -23.80 15.70 12.06
C ARG A 97 -25.04 15.66 11.15
N SER A 98 -25.79 14.57 11.21
CA SER A 98 -27.21 14.57 10.84
C SER A 98 -27.95 13.72 11.85
N GLY A 99 -28.61 14.37 12.81
CA GLY A 99 -29.32 13.69 13.89
C GLY A 99 -29.66 14.62 15.05
N SER A 100 -30.83 15.25 14.93
CA SER A 100 -31.75 15.59 16.02
C SER A 100 -31.40 16.76 16.95
N TYR A 101 -31.98 17.93 16.68
CA TYR A 101 -33.17 18.54 17.33
C TYR A 101 -33.23 20.04 16.97
#